data_AF-A0A8S9Q260-F1
#
_entry.id   AF-A0A8S9Q260-F1
#
_cell.length_a   1.000
_cell.length_b   1.000
_cell.length_c   1.000
_cell.angle_alpha   90.00
_cell.angle_beta   90.00
_cell.angle_gamma   90.00
#
_symmetry.space_group_name_H-M   'P 1'
#
loop_
_entity.id
_entity.type
_entity.pdbx_description
1 polymer ?
#
loop_
_entity_poly.entity_id
_entity_poly.type
_entity_poly.pdbx_seq_one_letter_code
_entity_poly.pdbx_strand_id
1 'polypeptide(L)'
;MAITATQNDGVSLSADEISYDLVETDVDIITSGRRRIPAHSGVLASASPVLTNIIEKPRKSRGGRGSSKRVVKILGVPCDAVSVFVRFLYSPSLTEKEMENYGIHLLALSHVYMVPQLKQRCTKGVGERVTAENVVDVLQLARLCDSPDLILKFCKKRVDGKGCLRCKRMIQLLRLHSLICDQSESCRVPLCRQFKNRGEKDNKMVEEMKWKVLVRRVASAKAMPSLSQSKKKKSEVLFKEESEDFIRIRMKLF
;
A
#
# COMPACT_ATOMS: atom_id res chain seq x y z
N MET A 1 -24.02 -57.53 -45.41
CA MET A 1 -22.67 -58.10 -45.61
C MET A 1 -21.97 -57.17 -46.59
N ALA A 2 -21.21 -56.17 -46.14
CA ALA A 2 -19.87 -56.21 -45.53
C ALA A 2 -18.78 -55.93 -46.59
N ILE A 3 -17.99 -54.89 -46.31
CA ILE A 3 -16.59 -54.57 -46.72
C ILE A 3 -16.37 -54.27 -48.23
N THR A 4 -15.66 -53.22 -48.68
CA THR A 4 -14.39 -52.65 -48.18
C THR A 4 -14.22 -51.16 -48.48
N ALA A 5 -13.84 -50.39 -47.44
CA ALA A 5 -13.30 -49.03 -47.56
C ALA A 5 -11.82 -49.08 -47.95
N THR A 6 -11.42 -48.17 -48.84
CA THR A 6 -10.07 -48.05 -49.41
C THR A 6 -9.03 -47.54 -48.40
N GLN A 7 -7.80 -47.98 -48.63
CA GLN A 7 -6.61 -47.90 -47.79
C GLN A 7 -6.23 -46.49 -47.30
N ASN A 8 -5.67 -46.50 -46.10
CA ASN A 8 -5.17 -45.39 -45.30
C ASN A 8 -3.65 -45.33 -45.50
N ASP A 9 -3.15 -44.33 -46.23
CA ASP A 9 -1.71 -44.03 -46.29
C ASP A 9 -1.40 -42.92 -45.28
N GLY A 10 -0.71 -43.32 -44.22
CA GLY A 10 -0.21 -42.43 -43.19
C GLY A 10 0.93 -41.57 -43.70
N VAL A 11 0.83 -40.27 -43.47
CA VAL A 11 1.99 -39.42 -43.20
C VAL A 11 1.64 -38.53 -42.02
N SER A 12 2.09 -38.96 -40.85
CA SER A 12 2.21 -38.15 -39.66
C SER A 12 3.22 -37.03 -39.92
N LEU A 13 2.75 -35.79 -40.06
CA LEU A 13 3.60 -34.61 -39.93
C LEU A 13 3.31 -33.96 -38.58
N SER A 14 4.20 -34.28 -37.66
CA SER A 14 4.44 -33.64 -36.37
C SER A 14 4.38 -32.12 -36.49
N ALA A 15 3.44 -31.51 -35.76
CA ALA A 15 3.50 -30.10 -35.43
C ALA A 15 4.34 -29.93 -34.15
N ASP A 16 5.64 -30.16 -34.28
CA ASP A 16 6.64 -29.77 -33.29
C ASP A 16 7.53 -28.66 -33.89
N GLU A 17 7.99 -27.77 -33.01
CA GLU A 17 8.90 -26.65 -33.25
C GLU A 17 8.28 -25.35 -33.80
N ILE A 18 7.40 -24.73 -33.00
CA ILE A 18 7.52 -23.29 -32.80
C ILE A 18 8.57 -23.09 -31.71
N SER A 19 9.80 -22.79 -32.15
CA SER A 19 10.92 -22.40 -31.29
C SER A 19 10.61 -21.07 -30.58
N TYR A 20 9.98 -21.13 -29.41
CA TYR A 20 10.15 -20.06 -28.43
C TYR A 20 11.49 -20.28 -27.76
N ASP A 21 12.50 -19.74 -28.43
CA ASP A 21 13.87 -19.67 -27.96
C ASP A 21 13.89 -19.06 -26.54
N LEU A 22 14.01 -19.94 -25.55
CA LEU A 22 14.82 -19.82 -24.34
C LEU A 22 15.02 -18.38 -23.83
N VAL A 23 13.98 -17.76 -23.29
CA VAL A 23 14.24 -16.77 -22.22
C VAL A 23 14.67 -17.59 -21.01
N GLU A 24 15.99 -17.73 -20.83
CA GLU A 24 16.53 -18.44 -19.68
C GLU A 24 15.95 -17.82 -18.39
N THR A 25 15.14 -18.63 -17.71
CA THR A 25 14.65 -18.25 -16.39
C THR A 25 15.85 -18.25 -15.44
N ASP A 26 16.04 -17.14 -14.73
CA ASP A 26 17.21 -16.86 -13.89
C ASP A 26 16.90 -16.98 -12.38
N VAL A 27 15.63 -17.20 -12.04
CA VAL A 27 15.15 -17.46 -10.68
C VAL A 27 14.15 -18.61 -10.63
N ASP A 28 14.27 -19.44 -9.58
CA ASP A 28 13.33 -20.51 -9.25
C ASP A 28 12.57 -20.15 -7.97
N ILE A 29 11.26 -20.38 -7.97
CA ILE A 29 10.44 -20.35 -6.77
C ILE A 29 10.25 -21.79 -6.26
N ILE A 30 10.61 -22.04 -5.00
CA ILE A 30 10.41 -23.34 -4.34
C ILE A 30 9.22 -23.24 -3.39
N THR A 31 8.25 -24.13 -3.59
CA THR A 31 7.07 -24.27 -2.74
C THR A 31 7.25 -25.33 -1.64
N SER A 32 6.31 -25.42 -0.71
CA SER A 32 6.30 -26.44 0.37
C SER A 32 6.39 -27.89 -0.14
N GLY A 33 5.85 -28.18 -1.33
CA GLY A 33 5.95 -29.51 -1.96
C GLY A 33 7.27 -29.77 -2.70
N ARG A 34 8.30 -28.93 -2.50
CA ARG A 34 9.55 -28.93 -3.28
C ARG A 34 9.35 -28.73 -4.79
N ARG A 35 8.16 -28.30 -5.21
CA ARG A 35 7.89 -27.93 -6.61
C ARG A 35 8.71 -26.69 -6.94
N ARG A 36 9.38 -26.73 -8.09
CA ARG A 36 10.14 -25.61 -8.66
C ARG A 36 9.31 -24.95 -9.74
N ILE A 37 9.09 -23.64 -9.60
CA ILE A 37 8.43 -22.81 -10.60
C ILE A 37 9.51 -21.89 -11.19
N PRO A 38 9.92 -22.11 -12.45
CA PRO A 38 10.89 -21.23 -13.11
C PRO A 38 10.24 -19.87 -13.39
N ALA A 39 10.98 -18.78 -13.16
CA ALA A 39 10.49 -17.42 -13.34
C ALA A 39 11.61 -16.44 -13.76
N HIS A 40 11.23 -15.21 -14.08
CA HIS A 40 12.12 -14.13 -14.48
C HIS A 40 12.26 -13.10 -13.37
N SER A 41 13.49 -12.86 -12.94
CA SER A 41 13.79 -11.95 -11.82
C SER A 41 13.28 -10.54 -12.09
N GLY A 42 13.40 -10.04 -13.32
CA GLY A 42 12.92 -8.71 -13.73
C GLY A 42 11.41 -8.55 -13.60
N VAL A 43 10.63 -9.60 -13.92
CA VAL A 43 9.17 -9.58 -13.77
C VAL A 43 8.78 -9.63 -12.28
N LEU A 44 9.43 -10.49 -11.50
CA LEU A 44 9.15 -10.59 -10.07
C LEU A 44 9.52 -9.31 -9.31
N ALA A 45 10.67 -8.71 -9.63
CA ALA A 45 11.15 -7.48 -9.03
C ALA A 45 10.29 -6.27 -9.44
N SER A 46 9.84 -6.18 -10.69
CA SER A 46 8.96 -5.09 -11.09
C SER A 46 7.57 -5.18 -10.43
N ALA A 47 7.07 -6.39 -10.18
CA ALA A 47 5.75 -6.61 -9.60
C ALA A 47 5.72 -6.50 -8.06
N SER A 48 6.85 -6.64 -7.36
CA SER A 48 6.90 -6.66 -5.90
C SER A 48 8.21 -6.08 -5.34
N PRO A 49 8.14 -5.01 -4.53
CA PRO A 49 9.35 -4.44 -3.89
C PRO A 49 10.02 -5.42 -2.91
N VAL A 50 9.24 -6.35 -2.34
CA VAL A 50 9.77 -7.40 -1.47
C VAL A 50 10.58 -8.40 -2.29
N LEU A 51 10.09 -8.81 -3.46
CA LEU A 51 10.83 -9.68 -4.36
C LEU A 51 12.07 -8.97 -4.92
N THR A 52 11.99 -7.68 -5.26
CA THR A 52 13.16 -6.85 -5.61
C THR A 52 14.25 -6.97 -4.56
N ASN A 53 13.92 -6.71 -3.30
CA ASN A 53 14.88 -6.77 -2.19
C ASN A 53 15.46 -8.18 -1.97
N ILE A 54 14.67 -9.23 -2.23
CA ILE A 54 15.14 -10.62 -2.13
C ILE A 54 16.07 -10.95 -3.29
N ILE A 55 15.83 -10.39 -4.47
CA ILE A 55 16.56 -10.65 -5.71
C ILE A 55 17.84 -9.80 -5.83
N GLU A 56 17.83 -8.57 -5.36
CA GLU A 56 19.00 -7.67 -5.47
C GLU A 56 20.02 -7.91 -4.35
N LYS A 57 19.63 -8.54 -3.24
CA LYS A 57 20.55 -8.82 -2.13
C LYS A 57 21.75 -9.66 -2.61
N PRO A 58 23.00 -9.21 -2.34
CA PRO A 58 24.20 -9.96 -2.66
C PRO A 58 24.24 -11.28 -1.89
N ARG A 59 24.66 -12.35 -2.55
CA ARG A 59 24.88 -13.63 -1.87
C ARG A 59 26.08 -13.48 -0.94
N LYS A 60 25.93 -13.86 0.33
CA LYS A 60 27.08 -14.11 1.22
C LYS A 60 27.75 -15.40 0.71
N SER A 61 28.71 -15.26 -0.20
CA SER A 61 29.46 -16.38 -0.76
C SER A 61 30.25 -17.08 0.35
N ARG A 62 29.80 -18.26 0.80
CA ARG A 62 30.73 -19.30 1.25
C ARG A 62 31.33 -19.89 -0.02
N GLY A 63 32.66 -19.83 -0.13
CA GLY A 63 33.44 -20.09 -1.34
C GLY A 63 32.93 -21.30 -2.13
N GLY A 64 32.67 -21.08 -3.41
CA GLY A 64 32.16 -22.11 -4.30
C GLY A 64 31.69 -21.52 -5.62
N ARG A 65 32.51 -21.75 -6.65
CA ARG A 65 32.24 -21.49 -8.06
C ARG A 65 30.90 -22.11 -8.47
N GLY A 66 30.00 -21.31 -9.02
CA GLY A 66 28.79 -21.79 -9.68
C GLY A 66 27.68 -20.76 -9.68
N SER A 67 27.31 -20.28 -10.87
CA SER A 67 26.10 -19.50 -11.12
C SER A 67 24.86 -20.38 -10.86
N SER A 68 24.64 -20.78 -9.62
CA SER A 68 23.39 -21.46 -9.27
C SER A 68 22.30 -20.42 -9.41
N LYS A 69 21.31 -20.71 -10.24
CA LYS A 69 20.07 -19.95 -10.39
C LYS A 69 19.54 -19.42 -9.04
N ARG A 70 18.99 -18.21 -9.00
CA ARG A 70 18.47 -17.64 -7.74
C ARG A 70 17.29 -18.45 -7.24
N VAL A 71 17.12 -18.56 -5.93
CA VAL A 71 16.02 -19.33 -5.33
C VAL A 71 15.24 -18.46 -4.36
N VAL A 72 13.93 -18.33 -4.59
CA VAL A 72 12.97 -17.71 -3.66
C VAL A 72 12.12 -18.83 -3.05
N LYS A 73 11.94 -18.84 -1.73
CA LYS A 73 11.14 -19.86 -1.04
C LYS A 73 9.81 -19.26 -0.61
N ILE A 74 8.71 -19.88 -1.04
CA ILE A 74 7.34 -19.52 -0.64
C ILE A 74 6.73 -20.76 0.02
N LEU A 75 6.72 -20.79 1.35
CA LEU A 75 6.33 -21.95 2.15
C LEU A 75 5.08 -21.66 2.98
N GLY A 76 4.35 -22.70 3.37
CA GLY A 76 3.15 -22.59 4.21
C GLY A 76 1.87 -22.26 3.44
N VAL A 77 1.92 -22.30 2.10
CA VAL A 77 0.80 -22.00 1.20
C VAL A 77 0.68 -23.12 0.16
N PRO A 78 -0.53 -23.51 -0.29
CA PRO A 78 -0.71 -24.53 -1.32
C PRO A 78 0.08 -24.20 -2.59
N CYS A 79 0.72 -25.22 -3.19
CA CYS A 79 1.58 -25.03 -4.37
C CYS A 79 0.83 -24.37 -5.53
N ASP A 80 -0.44 -24.72 -5.73
CA ASP A 80 -1.25 -24.19 -6.81
C ASP A 80 -1.63 -22.72 -6.56
N ALA A 81 -1.84 -22.31 -5.29
CA ALA A 81 -2.01 -20.90 -4.94
C ALA A 81 -0.74 -20.09 -5.25
N VAL A 82 0.44 -20.67 -5.06
CA VAL A 82 1.72 -20.03 -5.47
C VAL A 82 1.79 -19.91 -6.99
N SER A 83 1.41 -20.94 -7.75
CA SER A 83 1.34 -20.86 -9.21
C SER A 83 0.40 -19.76 -9.69
N VAL A 84 -0.79 -19.63 -9.09
CA VAL A 84 -1.75 -18.56 -9.40
C VAL A 84 -1.17 -17.19 -9.06
N PHE A 85 -0.50 -17.06 -7.91
CA PHE A 85 0.19 -15.82 -7.52
C PHE A 85 1.25 -15.41 -8.55
N VAL A 86 2.14 -16.34 -8.94
CA VAL A 86 3.19 -16.07 -9.93
C VAL A 86 2.58 -15.72 -11.28
N ARG A 87 1.56 -16.46 -11.74
CA ARG A 87 0.84 -16.15 -12.98
C ARG A 87 0.24 -14.74 -12.94
N PHE A 88 -0.31 -14.32 -11.80
CA PHE A 88 -0.84 -12.98 -11.61
C PHE A 88 0.24 -11.89 -11.77
N LEU A 89 1.49 -12.14 -11.32
CA LEU A 89 2.59 -11.18 -11.48
C LEU A 89 2.98 -10.97 -12.94
N TYR A 90 2.84 -12.01 -13.78
CA TYR A 90 3.06 -11.91 -15.23
C TYR A 90 1.89 -11.26 -15.95
N SER A 91 0.67 -11.61 -15.56
CA SER A 91 -0.57 -11.10 -16.15
C SER A 91 -1.65 -10.98 -15.08
N PRO A 92 -2.11 -9.76 -14.74
CA PRO A 92 -2.97 -9.49 -13.58
C PRO A 92 -4.41 -9.98 -13.80
N SER A 93 -4.58 -11.30 -13.84
CA SER A 93 -5.82 -12.03 -14.11
C SER A 93 -6.06 -13.08 -13.03
N LEU A 94 -7.28 -13.16 -12.53
CA LEU A 94 -7.68 -14.07 -11.47
C LEU A 94 -9.10 -14.55 -11.75
N THR A 95 -9.32 -15.86 -11.78
CA THR A 95 -10.63 -16.46 -12.05
C THR A 95 -11.44 -16.63 -10.77
N GLU A 96 -12.77 -16.75 -10.90
CA GLU A 96 -13.65 -16.97 -9.74
C GLU A 96 -13.35 -18.27 -9.00
N LYS A 97 -13.03 -19.35 -9.72
CA LYS A 97 -12.66 -20.65 -9.14
C LYS A 97 -11.36 -20.56 -8.33
N GLU A 98 -10.37 -19.81 -8.81
CA GLU A 98 -9.13 -19.58 -8.07
C GLU A 98 -9.36 -18.70 -6.84
N MET A 99 -10.25 -17.71 -6.91
CA MET A 99 -10.64 -16.91 -5.75
C MET A 99 -11.34 -17.75 -4.68
N GLU A 100 -12.23 -18.66 -5.10
CA GLU A 100 -12.93 -19.57 -4.20
C GLU A 100 -11.97 -20.53 -3.49
N ASN A 101 -11.05 -21.14 -4.23
CA ASN A 101 -10.10 -22.12 -3.66
C ASN A 101 -8.95 -21.48 -2.89
N TYR A 102 -8.47 -20.32 -3.35
CA TYR A 102 -7.19 -19.75 -2.90
C TYR A 102 -7.28 -18.30 -2.41
N GLY A 103 -8.47 -17.70 -2.29
CA GLY A 103 -8.62 -16.28 -1.97
C GLY A 103 -7.91 -15.84 -0.68
N ILE A 104 -7.99 -16.65 0.39
CA ILE A 104 -7.30 -16.37 1.67
C ILE A 104 -5.77 -16.42 1.50
N HIS A 105 -5.29 -17.45 0.80
CA HIS A 105 -3.87 -17.63 0.51
C HIS A 105 -3.30 -16.49 -0.33
N LEU A 106 -4.03 -16.09 -1.39
CA LEU A 106 -3.66 -14.98 -2.27
C LEU A 106 -3.71 -13.65 -1.53
N LEU A 107 -4.67 -13.45 -0.61
CA LEU A 107 -4.70 -12.27 0.23
C LEU A 107 -3.45 -12.18 1.12
N ALA A 108 -3.05 -13.27 1.77
CA ALA A 108 -1.83 -13.33 2.57
C ALA A 108 -0.57 -13.05 1.72
N LEU A 109 -0.41 -13.75 0.59
CA LEU A 109 0.72 -13.56 -0.32
C LEU A 109 0.79 -12.13 -0.84
N SER A 110 -0.35 -11.55 -1.25
CA SER A 110 -0.41 -10.17 -1.74
C SER A 110 -0.01 -9.14 -0.68
N HIS A 111 -0.25 -9.42 0.61
CA HIS A 111 0.20 -8.55 1.68
C HIS A 111 1.69 -8.71 1.95
N VAL A 112 2.16 -9.95 2.11
CA VAL A 112 3.57 -10.27 2.41
C VAL A 112 4.51 -9.77 1.32
N TYR A 113 4.13 -9.97 0.05
CA TYR A 113 4.92 -9.52 -1.10
C TYR A 113 4.52 -8.13 -1.60
N MET A 114 3.66 -7.41 -0.88
CA MET A 114 3.26 -6.03 -1.21
C MET A 114 2.80 -5.86 -2.67
N VAL A 115 1.79 -6.63 -3.08
CA VAL A 115 1.16 -6.58 -4.41
C VAL A 115 -0.25 -5.99 -4.27
N PRO A 116 -0.43 -4.65 -4.32
CA PRO A 116 -1.65 -3.99 -3.87
C PRO A 116 -2.89 -4.35 -4.72
N GLN A 117 -2.70 -4.50 -6.03
CA GLN A 117 -3.80 -4.84 -6.94
C GLN A 117 -4.40 -6.22 -6.62
N LEU A 118 -3.53 -7.21 -6.35
CA LEU A 118 -3.98 -8.53 -5.91
C LEU A 118 -4.64 -8.46 -4.54
N LYS A 119 -4.08 -7.69 -3.60
CA LYS A 119 -4.63 -7.49 -2.26
C LYS A 119 -6.04 -6.92 -2.30
N GLN A 120 -6.27 -5.92 -3.15
CA GLN A 120 -7.58 -5.30 -3.33
C GLN A 120 -8.59 -6.30 -3.91
N ARG A 121 -8.23 -7.04 -4.96
CA ARG A 121 -9.12 -8.06 -5.56
C ARG A 121 -9.44 -9.18 -4.57
N CYS A 122 -8.46 -9.70 -3.84
CA CYS A 122 -8.69 -10.73 -2.82
C CYS A 122 -9.52 -10.21 -1.65
N THR A 123 -9.28 -8.97 -1.20
CA THR A 123 -10.13 -8.33 -0.18
C THR A 123 -11.58 -8.20 -0.65
N LYS A 124 -11.79 -7.98 -1.95
CA LYS A 124 -13.14 -7.99 -2.52
C LYS A 124 -13.77 -9.39 -2.50
N GLY A 125 -13.13 -10.34 -3.17
CA GLY A 125 -13.66 -11.69 -3.37
C GLY A 125 -13.80 -12.50 -2.07
N VAL A 126 -12.82 -12.46 -1.17
CA VAL A 126 -12.90 -13.11 0.15
C VAL A 126 -14.03 -12.50 0.97
N GLY A 127 -14.17 -11.17 0.94
CA GLY A 127 -15.23 -10.47 1.69
C GLY A 127 -16.65 -10.77 1.22
N GLU A 128 -16.84 -11.17 -0.04
CA GLU A 128 -18.14 -11.57 -0.59
C GLU A 128 -18.49 -13.03 -0.24
N ARG A 129 -17.49 -13.87 0.03
CA ARG A 129 -17.62 -15.31 0.30
C ARG A 129 -17.55 -15.67 1.79
N VAL A 130 -17.83 -14.69 2.65
CA VAL A 130 -17.83 -14.93 4.08
C VAL A 130 -19.11 -15.65 4.53
N THR A 131 -18.93 -16.73 5.28
CA THR A 131 -19.97 -17.56 5.87
C THR A 131 -19.81 -17.60 7.39
N ALA A 132 -20.81 -18.14 8.10
CA ALA A 132 -20.74 -18.30 9.56
C ALA A 132 -19.60 -19.25 9.98
N GLU A 133 -19.20 -20.16 9.09
CA GLU A 133 -18.16 -21.17 9.33
C GLU A 133 -16.75 -20.58 9.22
N ASN A 134 -16.50 -19.68 8.27
CA ASN A 134 -15.17 -19.13 8.01
C ASN A 134 -14.94 -17.73 8.61
N VAL A 135 -15.93 -17.17 9.32
CA VAL A 135 -15.91 -15.78 9.84
C VAL A 135 -14.73 -15.50 10.77
N VAL A 136 -14.34 -16.48 11.60
CA VAL A 136 -13.27 -16.34 12.58
C VAL A 136 -11.91 -16.27 11.87
N ASP A 137 -11.67 -17.20 10.94
CA ASP A 137 -10.42 -17.26 10.18
C ASP A 137 -10.25 -16.02 9.31
N VAL A 138 -11.32 -15.57 8.66
CA VAL A 138 -11.33 -14.35 7.85
C VAL A 138 -11.07 -13.11 8.72
N LEU A 139 -11.57 -13.06 9.96
CA LEU A 139 -11.31 -11.95 10.89
C LEU A 139 -9.85 -11.95 11.36
N GLN A 140 -9.29 -13.12 11.66
CA GLN A 140 -7.88 -13.26 12.00
C GLN A 140 -6.99 -12.85 10.83
N LEU A 141 -7.31 -13.30 9.62
CA LEU A 141 -6.61 -12.91 8.39
C LEU A 141 -6.70 -11.40 8.14
N ALA A 142 -7.87 -10.79 8.32
CA ALA A 142 -8.06 -9.35 8.17
C ALA A 142 -7.15 -8.54 9.11
N ARG A 143 -6.97 -9.04 10.34
CA ARG A 143 -6.02 -8.47 11.32
C ARG A 143 -4.57 -8.65 10.88
N LEU A 144 -4.19 -9.85 10.42
CA LEU A 144 -2.81 -10.14 9.99
C LEU A 144 -2.41 -9.40 8.71
N CYS A 145 -3.40 -9.11 7.85
CA CYS A 145 -3.19 -8.45 6.57
C CYS A 145 -3.48 -6.95 6.58
N ASP A 146 -3.69 -6.33 7.75
CA ASP A 146 -4.11 -4.91 7.89
C ASP A 146 -5.26 -4.52 6.92
N SER A 147 -6.26 -5.39 6.79
CA SER A 147 -7.39 -5.21 5.86
C SER A 147 -8.71 -5.05 6.61
N PRO A 148 -8.99 -3.85 7.18
CA PRO A 148 -10.22 -3.61 7.95
C PRO A 148 -11.49 -3.71 7.10
N ASP A 149 -11.37 -3.52 5.78
CA ASP A 149 -12.50 -3.54 4.85
C ASP A 149 -13.16 -4.92 4.80
N LEU A 150 -12.39 -5.98 5.05
CA LEU A 150 -12.89 -7.34 5.21
C LEU A 150 -13.83 -7.43 6.44
N ILE A 151 -13.50 -6.73 7.52
CA ILE A 151 -14.26 -6.74 8.78
C ILE A 151 -15.59 -6.02 8.65
N LEU A 152 -15.63 -5.04 7.77
CA LEU A 152 -16.85 -4.31 7.46
C LEU A 152 -17.82 -5.19 6.65
N LYS A 153 -17.34 -6.12 5.84
CA LYS A 153 -18.18 -6.94 4.93
C LYS A 153 -18.94 -8.09 5.58
N PHE A 154 -18.66 -8.43 6.84
CA PHE A 154 -19.38 -9.47 7.59
C PHE A 154 -20.91 -9.28 7.66
N CYS A 155 -21.44 -8.08 7.40
CA CYS A 155 -22.89 -7.89 7.29
C CYS A 155 -23.39 -7.93 5.85
N LYS A 156 -24.07 -9.02 5.49
CA LYS A 156 -24.80 -9.19 4.22
C LYS A 156 -25.95 -8.19 4.01
N LYS A 157 -26.40 -7.47 5.05
CA LYS A 157 -27.48 -6.47 5.01
C LYS A 157 -26.97 -5.04 4.82
N ARG A 158 -26.03 -4.81 3.90
CA ARG A 158 -25.58 -3.47 3.52
C ARG A 158 -26.43 -2.96 2.36
N VAL A 159 -27.48 -2.20 2.69
CA VAL A 159 -28.19 -1.39 1.71
C VAL A 159 -27.54 0.00 1.72
N ASP A 160 -27.17 0.52 0.55
CA ASP A 160 -26.66 1.89 0.34
C ASP A 160 -25.45 2.31 1.19
N GLY A 161 -24.47 1.43 1.37
CA GLY A 161 -23.23 1.75 2.09
C GLY A 161 -23.39 1.89 3.61
N LYS A 162 -24.59 1.71 4.16
CA LYS A 162 -24.84 1.72 5.61
C LYS A 162 -24.78 0.29 6.14
N GLY A 163 -23.77 0.00 6.96
CA GLY A 163 -23.68 -1.26 7.72
C GLY A 163 -24.91 -1.50 8.60
N CYS A 164 -25.25 -2.76 8.87
CA CYS A 164 -26.33 -3.10 9.78
C CYS A 164 -26.03 -2.65 11.22
N LEU A 165 -27.09 -2.51 12.04
CA LEU A 165 -26.99 -2.02 13.42
C LEU A 165 -26.00 -2.82 14.28
N ARG A 166 -25.93 -4.15 14.10
CA ARG A 166 -24.99 -5.01 14.84
C ARG A 166 -23.53 -4.68 14.52
N CYS A 167 -23.17 -4.55 13.24
CA CYS A 167 -21.81 -4.17 12.86
C CYS A 167 -21.47 -2.73 13.26
N LYS A 168 -22.42 -1.79 13.19
CA LYS A 168 -22.22 -0.42 13.68
C LYS A 168 -21.89 -0.38 15.16
N ARG A 169 -22.67 -1.09 16.00
CA ARG A 169 -22.42 -1.20 17.44
C ARG A 169 -21.09 -1.88 17.73
N MET A 170 -20.79 -2.98 17.03
CA MET A 170 -19.51 -3.68 17.19
C MET A 170 -18.32 -2.74 16.90
N ILE A 171 -18.35 -2.02 15.78
CA ILE A 171 -17.28 -1.07 15.42
C ILE A 171 -17.19 0.08 16.43
N GLN A 172 -18.31 0.60 16.92
CA GLN A 172 -18.32 1.62 17.97
C GLN A 172 -17.66 1.13 19.25
N LEU A 173 -17.93 -0.11 19.68
CA LEU A 173 -17.30 -0.71 20.85
C LEU A 173 -15.78 -0.88 20.65
N LEU A 174 -15.35 -1.36 19.48
CA LEU A 174 -13.92 -1.51 19.18
C LEU A 174 -13.20 -0.16 19.11
N ARG A 175 -13.85 0.88 18.57
CA ARG A 175 -13.34 2.26 18.59
C ARG A 175 -13.23 2.81 20.01
N LEU A 176 -14.28 2.64 20.81
CA LEU A 176 -14.28 3.07 22.21
C LEU A 176 -13.14 2.39 22.97
N HIS A 177 -12.98 1.08 22.80
CA HIS A 177 -11.88 0.34 23.40
C HIS A 177 -10.52 0.91 23.00
N SER A 178 -10.30 1.21 21.72
CA SER A 178 -9.00 1.76 21.27
C SER A 178 -8.66 3.13 21.89
N LEU A 179 -9.66 3.91 22.28
CA LEU A 179 -9.47 5.20 22.94
C LEU A 179 -9.09 5.07 24.42
N ILE A 180 -9.59 4.03 25.09
CA ILE A 180 -9.34 3.77 26.52
C ILE A 180 -8.21 2.75 26.74
N CYS A 181 -7.67 2.16 25.67
CA CYS A 181 -6.64 1.12 25.77
C CYS A 181 -5.24 1.74 25.75
N ASP A 182 -4.60 1.69 26.91
CA ASP A 182 -3.20 2.12 27.09
C ASP A 182 -2.18 1.06 26.65
N GLN A 183 -2.64 -0.17 26.41
CA GLN A 183 -1.80 -1.33 26.13
C GLN A 183 -1.75 -1.63 24.62
N SER A 184 -0.97 -0.88 23.85
CA SER A 184 -0.97 -0.99 22.37
C SER A 184 -0.42 -2.32 21.84
N GLU A 185 0.60 -2.91 22.49
CA GLU A 185 1.28 -4.11 21.99
C GLU A 185 0.78 -5.42 22.64
N SER A 186 0.11 -5.37 23.79
CA SER A 186 -0.39 -6.56 24.50
C SER A 186 -1.91 -6.76 24.38
N CYS A 187 -2.64 -5.79 23.81
CA CYS A 187 -4.09 -5.87 23.69
C CYS A 187 -4.55 -6.98 22.73
N ARG A 188 -5.48 -7.82 23.21
CA ARG A 188 -6.06 -8.94 22.45
C ARG A 188 -7.30 -8.56 21.65
N VAL A 189 -7.86 -7.37 21.85
CA VAL A 189 -9.08 -6.92 21.17
C VAL A 189 -8.77 -6.67 19.68
N PRO A 190 -9.51 -7.31 18.76
CA PRO A 190 -9.33 -7.08 17.33
C PRO A 190 -9.47 -5.60 16.97
N LEU A 191 -8.70 -5.13 16.00
CA LEU A 191 -8.69 -3.74 15.51
C LEU A 191 -8.24 -2.64 16.48
N CYS A 192 -7.93 -2.95 17.75
CA CYS A 192 -7.51 -1.94 18.73
C CYS A 192 -6.33 -1.08 18.24
N ARG A 193 -5.22 -1.71 17.86
CA ARG A 193 -4.03 -1.04 17.30
C ARG A 193 -4.34 -0.25 16.04
N GLN A 194 -5.20 -0.80 15.18
CA GLN A 194 -5.52 -0.17 13.91
C GLN A 194 -6.33 1.12 14.10
N PHE A 195 -7.34 1.10 14.99
CA PHE A 195 -8.10 2.29 15.31
C PHE A 195 -7.25 3.36 16.01
N LYS A 196 -6.32 2.95 16.89
CA LYS A 196 -5.37 3.86 17.56
C LYS A 196 -4.45 4.56 16.54
N ASN A 197 -3.79 3.78 15.68
CA ASN A 197 -2.91 4.31 14.62
C ASN A 197 -3.64 5.21 13.63
N ARG A 198 -4.91 4.91 13.30
CA ARG A 198 -5.72 5.75 12.40
C ARG A 198 -6.12 7.06 13.07
N GLY A 199 -6.50 7.04 14.35
CA GLY A 199 -6.78 8.25 15.12
C GLY A 199 -5.56 9.17 15.21
N GLU A 200 -4.37 8.61 15.45
CA GLU A 200 -3.11 9.38 15.46
C GLU A 200 -2.77 9.99 14.10
N LYS A 201 -2.93 9.22 13.00
CA LYS A 201 -2.71 9.73 11.63
C LYS A 201 -3.70 10.84 11.26
N ASP A 202 -4.98 10.65 11.57
CA ASP A 202 -6.04 11.63 11.28
C ASP A 202 -5.79 12.92 12.09
N ASN A 203 -5.41 12.81 13.37
CA ASN A 203 -5.03 13.95 14.19
C ASN A 203 -3.79 14.68 13.66
N LYS A 204 -2.75 13.93 13.28
CA LYS A 204 -1.53 14.50 12.69
C LYS A 204 -1.82 15.22 11.38
N MET A 205 -2.69 14.67 10.53
CA MET A 205 -3.13 15.31 9.28
C MET A 205 -3.90 16.61 9.57
N VAL A 206 -4.83 16.59 10.51
CA VAL A 206 -5.58 17.79 10.94
C VAL A 206 -4.64 18.85 11.49
N GLU A 207 -3.66 18.46 12.30
CA GLU A 207 -2.65 19.35 12.85
C GLU A 207 -1.78 19.94 11.73
N GLU A 208 -1.30 19.13 10.80
CA GLU A 208 -0.53 19.57 9.63
C GLU A 208 -1.33 20.58 8.77
N MET A 209 -2.63 20.35 8.57
CA MET A 209 -3.52 21.30 7.90
C MET A 209 -3.62 22.61 8.68
N LYS A 210 -3.74 22.57 10.02
CA LYS A 210 -3.74 23.77 10.87
C LYS A 210 -2.41 24.53 10.77
N TRP A 211 -1.27 23.85 10.83
CA TRP A 211 0.06 24.44 10.66
C TRP A 211 0.20 25.13 9.30
N LYS A 212 -0.29 24.51 8.20
CA LYS A 212 -0.29 25.12 6.86
C LYS A 212 -1.12 26.40 6.80
N VAL A 213 -2.30 26.43 7.44
CA VAL A 213 -3.14 27.65 7.51
C VAL A 213 -2.43 28.74 8.30
N LEU A 214 -1.82 28.40 9.43
CA LEU A 214 -1.08 29.36 10.26
C LEU A 214 0.10 29.96 9.49
N VAL A 215 0.89 29.13 8.81
CA VAL A 215 2.02 29.58 7.99
C VAL A 215 1.56 30.56 6.90
N ARG A 216 0.46 30.26 6.20
CA ARG A 216 -0.10 31.21 5.21
C ARG A 216 -0.51 32.53 5.84
N ARG A 217 -1.21 32.51 6.99
CA ARG A 217 -1.63 33.72 7.69
C ARG A 217 -0.44 34.56 8.14
N VAL A 218 0.61 33.93 8.68
CA VAL A 218 1.85 34.62 9.08
C VAL A 218 2.56 35.21 7.87
N ALA A 219 2.63 34.49 6.75
CA ALA A 219 3.19 35.01 5.51
C ALA A 219 2.38 36.20 4.97
N SER A 220 1.04 36.13 4.98
CA SER A 220 0.17 37.24 4.58
C SER A 220 0.30 38.46 5.49
N ALA A 221 0.42 38.26 6.82
CA ALA A 221 0.64 39.36 7.75
C ALA A 221 2.03 40.01 7.57
N LYS A 222 3.05 39.22 7.25
CA LYS A 222 4.40 39.73 6.92
C LYS A 222 4.47 40.46 5.58
N ALA A 223 3.56 40.16 4.65
CA ALA A 223 3.50 40.79 3.33
C ALA A 223 2.66 42.09 3.31
N MET A 224 2.17 42.56 4.46
CA MET A 224 1.49 43.85 4.58
C MET A 224 2.54 44.97 4.82
N PRO A 225 2.76 45.91 3.89
CA PRO A 225 3.48 47.13 4.19
C PRO A 225 2.63 47.98 5.14
N SER A 226 3.25 48.56 6.16
CA SER A 226 2.62 49.42 7.16
C SER A 226 1.79 50.55 6.54
N LEU A 227 0.46 50.47 6.63
CA LEU A 227 -0.44 51.58 6.34
C LEU A 227 -0.55 52.48 7.59
N SER A 228 0.52 53.20 7.93
CA SER A 228 0.48 54.27 8.93
C SER A 228 1.75 55.13 8.90
N GLN A 229 1.85 56.06 7.95
CA GLN A 229 2.67 57.28 8.10
C GLN A 229 1.91 58.55 7.68
N SER A 230 0.60 58.61 7.94
CA SER A 230 -0.07 59.91 8.10
C SER A 230 0.05 60.32 9.56
N LYS A 231 1.03 61.19 9.87
CA LYS A 231 1.16 62.09 11.06
C LYS A 231 2.59 62.34 11.56
N LYS A 232 3.65 62.06 10.78
CA LYS A 232 5.04 62.40 11.17
C LYS A 232 5.84 63.24 10.17
N LYS A 233 5.15 64.03 9.34
CA LYS A 233 5.80 64.96 8.39
C LYS A 233 5.39 66.44 8.57
N LYS A 234 4.78 66.79 9.70
CA LYS A 234 4.43 68.19 10.04
C LYS A 234 5.18 68.75 11.26
N SER A 235 5.91 67.92 11.99
CA SER A 235 6.73 68.35 13.14
C SER A 235 8.23 68.47 12.82
N GLU A 236 8.71 67.89 11.72
CA GLU A 236 10.15 67.92 11.36
C GLU A 236 10.53 69.08 10.43
N VAL A 237 9.53 69.81 9.91
CA VAL A 237 9.72 71.05 9.13
C VAL A 237 9.84 72.26 10.06
N LEU A 238 9.19 72.24 11.22
CA LEU A 238 9.18 73.37 12.17
C LEU A 238 10.46 73.46 13.04
N PHE A 239 11.16 72.34 13.27
CA PHE A 239 12.39 72.32 14.07
C PHE A 239 13.68 72.53 13.26
N LYS A 240 13.60 72.54 11.92
CA LYS A 240 14.76 72.84 11.07
C LYS A 240 14.90 74.33 10.77
N GLU A 241 13.79 75.06 10.60
CA GLU A 241 13.81 76.51 10.39
C GLU A 241 14.31 77.27 11.64
N GLU A 242 13.96 76.85 12.86
CA GLU A 242 14.45 77.50 14.09
C GLU A 242 15.94 77.21 14.38
N SER A 243 16.50 76.11 13.85
CA SER A 243 17.90 75.74 14.07
C SER A 243 18.89 76.42 13.12
N GLU A 244 18.46 76.77 11.90
CA GLU A 244 19.32 77.48 10.94
C GLU A 244 19.36 79.00 11.18
N ASP A 245 18.30 79.60 11.74
CA ASP A 245 18.30 81.01 12.17
C ASP A 245 19.15 81.25 13.43
N PHE A 246 19.26 80.27 14.33
CA PHE A 246 20.12 80.39 15.53
C PHE A 246 21.62 80.22 15.21
N ILE A 247 21.97 79.46 14.17
CA ILE A 247 23.36 79.32 13.70
C ILE A 247 23.82 80.57 12.93
N ARG A 248 22.92 81.27 12.23
CA ARG A 248 23.27 82.46 11.45
C ARG A 248 23.52 83.73 12.29
N ILE A 249 22.95 83.82 13.49
CA ILE A 249 23.14 84.97 14.39
C ILE A 249 24.49 84.91 15.13
N ARG A 250 25.07 83.72 15.32
CA ARG A 250 26.29 83.53 16.13
C ARG A 250 27.62 83.71 15.37
N MET A 251 27.61 83.89 14.04
CA MET A 251 28.80 84.23 13.22
C MET A 251 28.94 85.73 12.90
N LYS A 252 28.32 86.62 13.69
CA LYS A 252 28.55 88.08 13.64
C LYS A 252 29.20 88.67 14.90
N LEU A 253 29.69 87.81 15.79
CA LEU A 253 30.46 88.20 16.97
C LEU A 253 31.64 87.23 17.12
N PHE A 254 32.57 87.29 16.16
CA PHE A 254 34.03 87.15 16.26
C PHE A 254 34.62 87.13 14.85
#